data_AF-A0A1F3C6R4-F1
#
_entry.id   AF-A0A1F3C6R4-F1
#
_cell.length_a   1.000
_cell.length_b   1.000
_cell.length_c   1.000
_cell.angle_alpha   90.00
_cell.angle_beta   90.00
_cell.angle_gamma   90.00
#
_symmetry.space_group_name_H-M   'P 1'
#
loop_
_entity.id
_entity.type
_entity.pdbx_description
1 polymer ?
#
loop_
_entity_poly.entity_id
_entity_poly.type
_entity_poly.pdbx_seq_one_letter_code
_entity_poly.pdbx_strand_id
1 'polypeptide(L)'
;MVHAYQPLRELGQGGQQDALNCATIKAFRIPLPPLAEQQRLIREVERGLVAVDSSAESVSKQVTVLREYRQALITAAVTGQLDIAAQPLEAA
;
A
#
# COMPACT_ATOMS: atom_id res chain seq x y z
N MET A 1 -19.00 -1.21 -4.78
CA MET A 1 -18.45 0.17 -4.86
C MET A 1 -17.63 0.43 -6.12
N VAL A 2 -16.80 -0.52 -6.60
CA VAL A 2 -15.98 -0.36 -7.83
C VAL A 2 -16.83 -0.02 -9.08
N HIS A 3 -18.02 -0.59 -9.22
CA HIS A 3 -18.91 -0.29 -10.34
C HIS A 3 -19.49 1.13 -10.36
N ALA A 4 -19.50 1.86 -9.24
CA ALA A 4 -19.96 3.25 -9.18
C ALA A 4 -18.82 4.25 -9.49
N TYR A 5 -17.56 3.82 -9.41
CA TYR A 5 -16.40 4.69 -9.62
C TYR A 5 -16.20 5.05 -11.10
N GLN A 6 -16.39 4.09 -12.02
CA GLN A 6 -16.26 4.32 -13.46
C GLN A 6 -17.25 5.41 -13.96
N PRO A 7 -18.56 5.32 -13.66
CA PRO A 7 -19.50 6.39 -14.02
C PRO A 7 -19.15 7.75 -13.40
N LEU A 8 -18.63 7.78 -12.18
CA LEU A 8 -18.23 9.03 -11.51
C LEU A 8 -17.01 9.68 -12.19
N ARG A 9 -16.07 8.87 -12.68
CA ARG A 9 -14.88 9.34 -13.40
C ARG A 9 -15.24 9.92 -14.77
N GLU A 10 -16.22 9.35 -15.45
CA GLU A 10 -16.69 9.79 -16.77
C GLU A 10 -17.55 11.07 -16.72
N LEU A 11 -18.06 11.43 -15.54
CA LEU A 11 -18.80 12.67 -15.30
C LEU A 11 -17.89 13.92 -15.24
N GLY A 12 -16.56 13.76 -15.19
CA GLY A 12 -15.62 14.85 -15.43
C GLY A 12 -15.62 15.21 -16.91
N GLN A 13 -16.10 16.41 -17.26
CA GLN A 13 -16.02 16.94 -18.62
C GLN A 13 -15.20 18.24 -18.62
N GLY A 14 -14.01 18.20 -19.24
CA GLY A 14 -13.20 19.39 -19.53
C GLY A 14 -11.89 19.05 -20.23
N GLY A 15 -11.64 19.61 -21.42
CA GLY A 15 -10.44 19.31 -22.24
C GLY A 15 -9.07 19.67 -21.63
N GLN A 16 -9.04 20.32 -20.46
CA GLN A 16 -7.80 20.71 -19.77
C GLN A 16 -7.79 20.42 -18.25
N GLN A 17 -8.95 20.19 -17.60
CA GLN A 17 -9.05 19.72 -16.21
C GLN A 17 -10.38 18.95 -15.98
N ASP A 18 -10.29 17.70 -15.54
CA ASP A 18 -11.43 16.92 -15.06
C ASP A 18 -11.89 17.45 -13.69
N ALA A 19 -12.63 18.55 -13.68
CA ALA A 19 -13.17 19.13 -12.46
C ALA A 19 -14.62 18.65 -12.23
N LEU A 20 -14.83 17.86 -11.18
CA LEU A 20 -16.18 17.55 -10.69
C LEU A 20 -16.78 18.81 -10.07
N ASN A 21 -17.81 19.37 -10.69
CA ASN A 21 -18.53 20.51 -10.12
C ASN A 21 -19.53 20.07 -9.04
N CYS A 22 -19.94 21.00 -8.16
CA CYS A 22 -20.85 20.70 -7.05
C CYS A 22 -22.24 20.21 -7.51
N ALA A 23 -22.71 20.60 -8.69
CA ALA A 23 -23.99 20.14 -9.21
C ALA A 23 -23.92 18.67 -9.64
N THR A 24 -22.81 18.27 -10.29
CA THR A 24 -22.53 16.90 -10.70
C THR A 24 -22.45 15.96 -9.49
N ILE A 25 -21.77 16.37 -8.42
CA ILE A 25 -21.66 15.57 -7.19
C ILE A 25 -23.05 15.37 -6.55
N LYS A 26 -23.88 16.42 -6.48
CA LYS A 26 -25.23 16.33 -5.90
C LYS A 26 -26.18 15.45 -6.70
N ALA A 27 -26.01 15.38 -8.02
CA ALA A 27 -26.85 14.58 -8.90
C ALA A 27 -26.46 13.09 -8.92
N PHE A 28 -25.28 12.74 -8.41
CA PHE A 28 -24.78 11.37 -8.43
C PHE A 28 -25.55 10.47 -7.45
N ARG A 29 -26.19 9.43 -7.98
CA ARG A 29 -26.93 8.46 -7.15
C ARG A 29 -26.02 7.35 -6.68
N ILE A 30 -25.98 7.14 -5.37
CA ILE A 30 -25.29 6.01 -4.75
C ILE A 30 -26.29 4.99 -4.18
N PRO A 31 -25.99 3.68 -4.25
CA PRO A 31 -26.74 2.69 -3.52
C PRO A 31 -26.50 2.87 -2.02
N LEU A 32 -27.58 3.05 -1.26
CA LEU A 32 -27.52 3.23 0.19
C LEU A 32 -28.18 2.01 0.88
N PRO A 33 -27.39 1.01 1.30
CA PRO A 33 -27.94 -0.15 2.01
C PRO A 33 -28.34 0.22 3.45
N PRO A 34 -29.09 -0.64 4.17
CA PRO A 34 -29.42 -0.42 5.57
C PRO A 34 -28.17 -0.27 6.47
N LEU A 35 -28.29 0.47 7.58
CA LEU A 35 -27.14 0.74 8.48
C LEU A 35 -26.41 -0.51 8.96
N ALA A 36 -27.14 -1.59 9.27
CA ALA A 36 -26.54 -2.85 9.69
C ALA A 36 -25.60 -3.44 8.62
N GLU A 37 -26.00 -3.33 7.35
CA GLU A 37 -25.21 -3.79 6.21
C GLU A 37 -24.02 -2.87 5.95
N GLN A 38 -24.20 -1.55 6.07
CA GLN A 38 -23.09 -0.60 5.99
C GLN A 38 -22.00 -0.92 7.02
N GLN A 39 -22.39 -1.16 8.27
CA GLN A 39 -21.47 -1.51 9.35
C GLN A 39 -20.79 -2.87 9.12
N ARG A 40 -21.50 -3.86 8.58
CA ARG A 40 -20.93 -5.17 8.24
C ARG A 40 -19.83 -5.03 7.19
N LEU A 41 -20.11 -4.29 6.12
CA LEU A 41 -19.16 -4.04 5.04
C LEU A 41 -17.93 -3.26 5.53
N ILE A 42 -18.13 -2.24 6.38
CA ILE A 42 -17.02 -1.48 6.98
C ILE A 42 -16.10 -2.41 7.77
N ARG A 43 -16.66 -3.26 8.65
CA ARG A 43 -15.86 -4.22 9.44
C ARG A 43 -15.11 -5.23 8.57
N GLU A 44 -15.65 -5.62 7.43
CA GLU A 44 -14.96 -6.50 6.47
C GLU A 44 -13.77 -5.79 5.83
N VAL A 45 -13.96 -4.55 5.37
CA VAL A 45 -12.90 -3.74 4.78
C VAL A 45 -11.80 -3.42 5.80
N GLU A 46 -12.16 -2.99 7.01
CA GLU A 46 -11.22 -2.67 8.08
C GLU A 46 -10.34 -3.88 8.43
N ARG A 47 -10.91 -5.07 8.54
CA ARG A 47 -10.13 -6.30 8.77
C ARG A 47 -9.11 -6.56 7.66
N GLY A 48 -9.48 -6.33 6.40
CA GLY A 48 -8.57 -6.44 5.27
C GLY A 48 -7.43 -5.42 5.35
N LEU A 49 -7.76 -4.16 5.67
CA LEU A 49 -6.78 -3.09 5.78
C LEU A 49 -5.76 -3.33 6.90
N VAL A 50 -6.20 -3.80 8.07
CA VAL A 50 -5.30 -4.14 9.18
C VAL A 50 -4.24 -5.19 8.76
N ALA A 51 -4.64 -6.20 7.98
CA ALA A 51 -3.72 -7.23 7.50
C ALA A 51 -2.70 -6.67 6.49
N VAL A 52 -3.13 -5.76 5.61
CA VAL A 52 -2.26 -5.08 4.65
C VAL A 52 -1.27 -4.18 5.37
N ASP A 53 -1.73 -3.37 6.32
CA ASP A 53 -0.90 -2.43 7.07
C ASP A 53 0.15 -3.16 7.90
N SER A 54 -0.24 -4.25 8.59
CA SER A 54 0.68 -5.09 9.34
C SER A 54 1.77 -5.73 8.45
N SER A 55 1.38 -6.16 7.25
CA SER A 55 2.32 -6.73 6.28
C SER A 55 3.29 -5.67 5.76
N ALA A 56 2.79 -4.47 5.43
CA ALA A 56 3.62 -3.34 5.01
C ALA A 56 4.62 -2.93 6.10
N GLU A 57 4.17 -2.86 7.36
CA GLU A 57 5.03 -2.55 8.50
C GLU A 57 6.14 -3.60 8.67
N SER A 58 5.79 -4.89 8.56
CA SER A 58 6.73 -6.00 8.67
C SER A 58 7.82 -5.95 7.61
N VAL A 59 7.45 -5.68 6.36
CA VAL A 59 8.41 -5.51 5.25
C VAL A 59 9.32 -4.31 5.49
N SER A 60 8.75 -3.18 5.93
CA SER A 60 9.54 -1.97 6.22
C SER A 60 10.59 -2.21 7.33
N LYS A 61 10.21 -2.95 8.38
CA LYS A 61 11.13 -3.38 9.44
C LYS A 61 12.24 -4.28 8.90
N GLN A 62 11.91 -5.28 8.08
CA GLN A 62 12.89 -6.17 7.47
C GLN A 62 13.89 -5.42 6.59
N VAL A 63 13.41 -4.49 5.76
CA VAL A 63 14.28 -3.63 4.94
C VAL A 63 15.24 -2.82 5.81
N THR A 64 14.77 -2.29 6.93
CA THR A 64 15.60 -1.52 7.88
C THR A 64 16.70 -2.41 8.47
N VAL A 65 16.34 -3.58 8.99
CA VAL A 65 17.28 -4.55 9.55
C VAL A 65 18.32 -4.99 8.51
N LEU A 66 17.90 -5.28 7.27
CA LEU A 66 18.81 -5.66 6.20
C LEU A 66 19.79 -4.55 5.84
N ARG A 67 19.36 -3.28 5.90
CA ARG A 67 20.26 -2.13 5.68
C ARG A 67 21.30 -2.00 6.79
N GLU A 68 20.88 -2.13 8.04
CA GLU A 68 21.78 -2.12 9.20
C GLU A 68 22.78 -3.27 9.15
N TYR A 69 22.30 -4.49 8.84
CA TYR A 69 23.14 -5.67 8.68
C TYR A 69 24.16 -5.49 7.56
N ARG A 70 23.74 -5.00 6.39
CA ARG A 70 24.66 -4.69 5.28
C ARG A 70 25.72 -3.69 5.71
N GLN A 71 25.35 -2.64 6.44
CA GLN A 71 26.30 -1.64 6.92
C GLN A 71 27.30 -2.26 7.91
N ALA A 72 26.83 -3.07 8.86
CA ALA A 72 27.67 -3.76 9.83
C ALA A 72 28.65 -4.73 9.15
N LEU A 73 28.19 -5.49 8.15
CA LEU A 73 29.04 -6.38 7.37
C LEU A 73 30.15 -5.62 6.62
N ILE A 74 29.82 -4.51 5.96
CA ILE A 74 30.81 -3.67 5.27
C ILE A 74 31.83 -3.15 6.29
N THR A 75 31.36 -2.64 7.43
CA THR A 75 32.24 -2.15 8.50
C THR A 75 33.16 -3.26 9.00
N ALA A 76 32.63 -4.45 9.30
CA ALA A 76 33.41 -5.58 9.80
C ALA A 76 34.44 -6.08 8.77
N ALA A 77 34.09 -6.09 7.48
CA ALA A 77 35.02 -6.45 6.42
C ALA A 77 36.15 -5.42 6.27
N VAL A 78 35.84 -4.12 6.33
CA VAL A 78 36.85 -3.04 6.21
C VAL A 78 37.73 -2.92 7.46
N THR A 79 37.22 -3.24 8.64
CA THR A 79 38.01 -3.28 9.88
C THR A 79 38.81 -4.59 10.05
N GLY A 80 38.72 -5.53 9.09
CA GLY A 80 39.39 -6.82 9.15
C GLY A 80 38.83 -7.77 10.21
N GLN A 81 37.66 -7.46 10.77
CA GLN A 81 36.93 -8.30 11.72
C GLN A 81 36.14 -9.43 11.02
N LEU A 82 36.01 -9.36 9.69
CA LEU A 82 35.32 -10.34 8.87
C LEU A 82 36.19 -10.70 7.67
N ASP A 83 36.59 -11.96 7.57
CA ASP A 83 37.46 -12.44 6.48
C ASP A 83 36.61 -12.71 5.23
N ILE A 84 36.69 -11.79 4.26
CA ILE A 84 35.90 -11.77 3.03
C ILE A 84 36.34 -12.84 2.01
N ALA A 85 37.41 -13.59 2.29
CA ALA A 85 37.99 -14.59 1.39
C ALA A 85 37.36 -16.00 1.49
N ALA A 86 36.42 -16.25 2.40
CA ALA A 86 35.89 -17.59 2.64
C ALA A 86 34.36 -17.70 2.46
N GLN A 87 33.89 -17.63 1.20
CA GLN A 87 32.95 -18.60 0.60
C GLN A 87 32.35 -18.00 -0.70
N PRO A 88 32.59 -18.60 -1.88
CA PRO A 88 31.82 -18.27 -3.06
C PRO A 88 30.39 -18.78 -2.87
N LEU A 89 29.43 -17.89 -3.16
CA LEU A 89 27.99 -18.15 -3.13
C LEU A 89 27.66 -19.20 -4.23
N GLU A 90 27.60 -20.48 -3.89
CA GLU A 90 27.01 -21.49 -4.77
C GLU A 90 25.50 -21.29 -4.82
N ALA A 91 25.02 -20.98 -6.02
CA ALA A 91 23.64 -20.79 -6.38
C ALA A 91 22.85 -22.10 -6.28
N ALA A 92 21.66 -22.05 -5.69
CA ALA A 92 20.58 -23.03 -5.86
C ALA A 92 19.24 -22.29 -5.92
#